data_AF-A0A7W1IT63-F1
#
_entry.id   AF-A0A7W1IT63-F1
#
_cell.length_a   1.000
_cell.length_b   1.000
_cell.length_c   1.000
_cell.angle_alpha   90.00
_cell.angle_beta   90.00
_cell.angle_gamma   90.00
#
_symmetry.space_group_name_H-M   'P 1'
#
loop_
_entity.id
_entity.type
_entity.pdbx_description
1 polymer ?
#
loop_
_entity_poly.entity_id
_entity_poly.type
_entity_poly.pdbx_seq_one_letter_code
_entity_poly.pdbx_strand_id
1 'polypeptide(L)'
;MPSDSSAKSAWAAEVIGDVLAIHLHRDFDASGKDHDWAQLIVSRWPGPFARVDVDLSKLGTRVNSTFFAGLYRLHGHYAKTGDKTITLIGPDERAIQCLDILSMRPLFRVAPKPGN
;
A
#
# COMPACT_ATOMS: atom_id res chain seq x y z
N MET A 1 -22.15 -26.38 -5.58
CA MET A 1 -21.60 -25.23 -4.82
C MET A 1 -21.76 -25.53 -3.33
N PRO A 2 -20.83 -25.14 -2.43
CA PRO A 2 -20.01 -23.93 -2.55
C PRO A 2 -18.49 -24.08 -2.27
N SER A 3 -17.76 -23.07 -2.76
CA SER A 3 -16.59 -22.39 -2.15
C SER A 3 -15.37 -23.22 -1.72
N ASP A 4 -14.38 -23.32 -2.60
CA ASP A 4 -13.00 -23.39 -2.14
C ASP A 4 -12.07 -22.50 -2.98
N SER A 5 -12.27 -21.20 -2.81
CA SER A 5 -11.18 -20.25 -2.97
C SER A 5 -11.43 -19.21 -1.91
N SER A 6 -10.91 -19.46 -0.70
CA SER A 6 -10.64 -18.36 0.21
C SER A 6 -9.56 -17.51 -0.48
N ALA A 7 -10.01 -16.64 -1.39
CA ALA A 7 -9.15 -15.72 -2.08
C ALA A 7 -8.48 -14.92 -0.97
N LYS A 8 -7.18 -15.16 -0.75
CA LYS A 8 -6.39 -14.37 0.20
C LYS A 8 -6.68 -12.91 -0.09
N SER A 9 -7.01 -12.16 0.97
CA SER A 9 -7.27 -10.72 0.92
C SER A 9 -6.22 -10.04 0.05
N ALA A 10 -6.62 -9.03 -0.74
CA ALA A 10 -5.70 -8.31 -1.61
C ALA A 10 -4.55 -7.64 -0.85
N TRP A 11 -4.76 -7.45 0.45
CA TRP A 11 -3.82 -6.87 1.38
C TRP A 11 -3.90 -7.56 2.74
N ALA A 12 -2.81 -7.48 3.50
CA ALA A 12 -2.75 -7.76 4.93
C ALA A 12 -2.08 -6.58 5.63
N ALA A 13 -2.33 -6.38 6.93
CA ALA A 13 -1.64 -5.37 7.71
C ALA A 13 -1.41 -5.86 9.14
N GLU A 14 -0.28 -5.46 9.71
CA GLU A 14 0.15 -5.81 11.05
C GLU A 14 0.95 -4.66 11.69
N VAL A 15 1.00 -4.63 13.01
CA VAL A 15 1.76 -3.61 13.76
C VAL A 15 3.01 -4.27 14.34
N ILE A 16 4.17 -3.69 14.03
CA ILE A 16 5.49 -4.15 14.47
C ILE A 16 6.15 -2.99 15.24
N GLY A 17 5.99 -2.98 16.56
CA GLY A 17 6.37 -1.83 17.38
C GLY A 17 5.57 -0.58 16.97
N ASP A 18 6.26 0.51 16.64
CA ASP A 18 5.63 1.76 16.19
C ASP A 18 5.44 1.84 14.66
N VAL A 19 5.59 0.71 13.96
CA VAL A 19 5.46 0.63 12.50
C VAL A 19 4.19 -0.13 12.12
N LEU A 20 3.38 0.46 11.24
CA LEU A 20 2.32 -0.27 10.55
C LEU A 20 2.90 -0.87 9.26
N ALA A 21 2.97 -2.20 9.19
CA ALA A 21 3.37 -2.91 7.98
C ALA A 21 2.12 -3.32 7.19
N ILE A 22 2.01 -2.85 5.95
CA ILE A 22 0.93 -3.13 5.01
C ILE A 22 1.52 -3.96 3.87
N HIS A 23 0.99 -5.15 3.65
CA HIS A 23 1.45 -6.07 2.61
C HIS A 23 0.43 -6.15 1.50
N LEU A 24 0.80 -5.77 0.27
CA LEU A 24 -0.09 -5.87 -0.89
C LEU A 24 0.25 -7.14 -1.68
N HIS A 25 -0.74 -7.99 -1.91
CA HIS A 25 -0.54 -9.36 -2.43
C HIS A 25 -1.02 -9.57 -3.86
N ARG A 26 -1.92 -8.72 -4.35
CA ARG A 26 -2.49 -8.79 -5.70
C ARG A 26 -3.05 -7.43 -6.11
N ASP A 27 -3.44 -7.34 -7.37
CA ASP A 27 -4.14 -6.20 -7.93
C ASP A 27 -5.51 -5.95 -7.28
N PHE A 28 -5.89 -4.67 -7.27
CA PHE A 28 -7.16 -4.20 -6.75
C PHE A 28 -8.16 -4.12 -7.88
N ASP A 29 -9.19 -4.94 -7.86
CA ASP A 29 -10.29 -4.79 -8.81
C ASP A 29 -11.04 -3.48 -8.53
N ALA A 30 -11.08 -2.58 -9.52
CA ALA A 30 -11.74 -1.28 -9.42
C ALA A 30 -13.26 -1.39 -9.16
N SER A 31 -13.86 -2.52 -9.53
CA SER A 31 -15.27 -2.84 -9.29
C SER A 31 -15.49 -3.83 -8.13
N GLY A 32 -14.40 -4.26 -7.48
CA GLY A 32 -14.42 -5.32 -6.48
C GLY A 32 -14.53 -4.83 -5.04
N LYS A 33 -14.47 -5.80 -4.11
CA LYS A 33 -14.49 -5.56 -2.65
C LYS A 33 -13.29 -4.75 -2.14
N ASP A 34 -12.22 -4.69 -2.94
CA ASP A 34 -10.95 -4.06 -2.56
C ASP A 34 -10.80 -2.64 -3.11
N HIS A 35 -11.84 -2.04 -3.72
CA HIS A 35 -11.75 -0.67 -4.26
C HIS A 35 -11.44 0.37 -3.17
N ASP A 36 -11.87 0.13 -1.94
CA ASP A 36 -11.68 1.01 -0.77
C ASP A 36 -10.67 0.45 0.25
N TRP A 37 -9.75 -0.42 -0.19
CA TRP A 37 -8.77 -1.10 0.67
C TRP A 37 -8.04 -0.16 1.65
N ALA A 38 -7.59 1.01 1.19
CA ALA A 38 -6.87 1.98 2.01
C ALA A 38 -7.76 2.57 3.12
N GLN A 39 -9.05 2.79 2.85
CA GLN A 39 -9.99 3.28 3.85
C GLN A 39 -10.26 2.22 4.92
N LEU A 40 -10.34 0.95 4.53
CA LEU A 40 -10.51 -0.16 5.45
C LEU A 40 -9.30 -0.30 6.38
N ILE A 41 -8.08 -0.13 5.86
CA ILE A 41 -6.86 -0.10 6.68
C ILE A 41 -6.90 1.08 7.65
N VAL A 42 -7.15 2.30 7.16
CA VAL A 42 -7.19 3.50 8.01
C VAL A 42 -8.23 3.38 9.12
N SER A 43 -9.40 2.81 8.83
CA SER A 43 -10.46 2.63 9.82
C SER A 43 -10.09 1.63 10.90
N ARG A 44 -9.30 0.60 10.55
CA ARG A 44 -8.88 -0.45 11.48
C ARG A 44 -7.60 -0.11 12.25
N TRP A 45 -6.70 0.66 11.64
CA TRP A 45 -5.44 1.10 12.22
C TRP A 45 -5.31 2.62 12.10
N PRO A 46 -6.03 3.41 12.92
CA PRO A 46 -6.06 4.86 12.78
C PRO A 46 -4.71 5.54 13.09
N GLY A 47 -3.79 4.87 13.79
CA GLY A 47 -2.52 5.42 14.26
C GLY A 47 -2.61 6.08 15.64
N PRO A 48 -1.61 6.88 16.05
CA PRO A 48 -0.43 7.26 15.27
C PRO A 48 0.59 6.11 15.12
N PHE A 49 1.36 6.16 14.03
CA PHE A 49 2.51 5.28 13.80
C PHE A 49 3.73 6.15 13.49
N ALA A 50 4.91 5.75 13.96
CA ALA A 50 6.15 6.45 13.63
C ALA A 50 6.51 6.28 12.15
N ARG A 51 6.14 5.14 11.56
CA ARG A 51 6.32 4.83 10.14
C ARG A 51 5.22 3.89 9.64
N VAL A 52 4.89 3.99 8.37
CA VAL A 52 4.05 3.05 7.65
C VAL A 52 4.86 2.46 6.51
N ASP A 53 5.02 1.15 6.50
CA ASP A 53 5.74 0.43 5.47
C ASP A 53 4.74 -0.30 4.57
N VAL A 54 4.76 -0.02 3.27
CA VAL A 54 3.88 -0.65 2.28
C VAL A 54 4.74 -1.58 1.44
N ASP A 55 4.65 -2.88 1.67
CA ASP A 55 5.33 -3.91 0.90
C ASP A 55 4.59 -4.18 -0.43
N LEU A 56 5.28 -3.86 -1.52
CA LEU A 56 4.84 -4.02 -2.90
C LEU A 56 5.54 -5.19 -3.59
N SER A 57 6.41 -5.91 -2.90
CA SER A 57 7.28 -6.95 -3.47
C SER A 57 6.55 -8.14 -4.08
N LYS A 58 5.26 -8.30 -3.76
CA LYS A 58 4.38 -9.35 -4.30
C LYS A 58 3.37 -8.83 -5.34
N LEU A 59 3.31 -7.52 -5.58
CA LEU A 59 2.37 -6.90 -6.51
C LEU A 59 2.84 -7.04 -7.99
N GLY A 60 4.16 -7.03 -8.21
CA GLY A 60 4.76 -7.05 -9.54
C GLY A 60 4.36 -5.82 -10.37
N THR A 61 4.16 -6.00 -11.68
CA THR A 61 3.80 -4.92 -12.61
C THR A 61 2.32 -4.52 -12.56
N ARG A 62 1.51 -5.16 -11.72
CA ARG A 62 0.04 -5.02 -11.70
C ARG A 62 -0.40 -3.85 -10.83
N VAL A 63 -0.24 -2.64 -11.36
CA VAL A 63 -0.69 -1.38 -10.73
C VAL A 63 -1.78 -0.71 -11.56
N ASN A 64 -2.76 -0.10 -10.89
CA ASN A 64 -3.88 0.61 -11.52
C ASN A 64 -4.28 1.87 -10.72
N SER A 65 -5.29 2.60 -11.21
CA SER A 65 -5.76 3.83 -10.57
C SER A 65 -6.20 3.62 -9.12
N THR A 66 -6.86 2.51 -8.81
CA THR A 66 -7.30 2.15 -7.45
C THR A 66 -6.12 1.99 -6.49
N PHE A 67 -5.03 1.38 -6.95
CA PHE A 67 -3.78 1.28 -6.19
C PHE A 67 -3.22 2.68 -5.86
N PHE A 68 -3.07 3.55 -6.85
CA PHE A 68 -2.51 4.90 -6.64
C PHE A 68 -3.42 5.77 -5.78
N ALA A 69 -4.73 5.73 -5.99
CA ALA A 69 -5.70 6.43 -5.15
C ALA A 69 -5.61 5.98 -3.68
N GLY A 70 -5.45 4.67 -3.46
CA GLY A 70 -5.23 4.12 -2.12
C GLY A 70 -3.93 4.63 -1.47
N LEU A 71 -2.81 4.61 -2.19
CA LEU A 71 -1.54 5.17 -1.69
C LEU A 71 -1.65 6.65 -1.31
N TYR A 72 -2.31 7.45 -2.15
CA TYR A 72 -2.54 8.86 -1.87
C TYR A 72 -3.38 9.05 -0.59
N ARG A 73 -4.41 8.23 -0.41
CA ARG A 73 -5.27 8.25 0.79
C ARG A 73 -4.49 7.87 2.05
N LEU A 74 -3.65 6.84 1.99
CA LEU A 74 -2.77 6.48 3.11
C LEU A 74 -1.86 7.65 3.46
N HIS A 75 -1.24 8.30 2.47
CA HIS A 75 -0.39 9.46 2.69
C HIS A 75 -1.18 10.60 3.37
N GLY A 76 -2.36 10.95 2.86
CA GLY A 76 -3.19 11.99 3.46
C GLY A 76 -3.60 11.70 4.91
N HIS A 77 -3.69 10.43 5.31
CA HIS A 77 -4.02 10.05 6.68
C HIS A 77 -2.80 9.98 7.62
N TYR A 78 -1.73 9.28 7.22
CA TYR A 78 -0.58 8.99 8.08
C TYR A 78 0.56 10.00 7.97
N ALA A 79 0.63 10.84 6.94
CA ALA A 79 1.69 11.83 6.75
C ALA A 79 1.33 13.22 7.33
N LYS A 80 0.41 13.28 8.31
CA LYS A 80 -0.05 14.54 8.92
C LYS A 80 1.02 15.26 9.75
N THR A 81 2.07 14.56 10.17
CA THR A 81 3.17 15.11 10.97
C THR A 81 4.48 15.12 10.17
N GLY A 82 4.56 16.02 9.18
CA GLY A 82 5.78 16.67 8.69
C GLY A 82 6.89 15.83 8.01
N ASP A 83 6.92 14.52 8.20
CA ASP A 83 7.92 13.65 7.61
C ASP A 83 7.27 12.63 6.66
N LYS A 84 8.02 12.13 5.68
CA LYS A 84 7.52 11.12 4.73
C LYS A 84 7.35 9.79 5.47
N THR A 85 6.24 9.64 6.19
CA THR A 85 5.96 8.50 7.06
C THR A 85 5.71 7.21 6.30
N ILE A 86 5.46 7.29 4.99
CA ILE A 86 5.18 6.11 4.16
C ILE A 86 6.40 5.70 3.34
N THR A 87 6.85 4.46 3.55
CA THR A 87 7.90 3.81 2.76
C THR A 87 7.29 2.73 1.87
N LEU A 88 7.54 2.80 0.56
CA LEU A 88 7.20 1.75 -0.38
C LEU A 88 8.38 0.77 -0.48
N ILE A 89 8.18 -0.48 -0.08
CA ILE A 89 9.20 -1.53 -0.07
C ILE A 89 9.07 -2.37 -1.34
N GLY A 90 10.17 -2.48 -2.08
CA GLY A 90 10.25 -3.27 -3.30
C GLY A 90 9.23 -2.91 -4.40
N PRO A 91 8.95 -1.62 -4.68
CA PRO A 91 8.11 -1.27 -5.84
C PRO A 91 8.76 -1.75 -7.13
N ASP A 92 7.93 -2.27 -8.04
CA ASP A 92 8.32 -2.52 -9.42
C ASP A 92 8.63 -1.20 -10.16
N GLU A 93 9.51 -1.25 -11.16
CA GLU A 93 9.89 -0.07 -11.93
C GLU A 93 8.68 0.62 -12.57
N ARG A 94 7.70 -0.14 -13.05
CA ARG A 94 6.46 0.41 -13.61
C ARG A 94 5.68 1.22 -12.57
N ALA A 95 5.62 0.74 -11.33
CA ALA A 95 4.95 1.45 -10.24
C ALA A 95 5.66 2.79 -9.95
N ILE A 96 7.00 2.79 -9.96
CA ILE A 96 7.81 4.00 -9.78
C ILE A 96 7.55 5.00 -10.91
N GLN A 97 7.63 4.56 -12.18
CA GLN A 97 7.38 5.41 -13.35
C GLN A 97 5.97 6.02 -13.31
N CYS A 98 4.95 5.24 -12.93
CA CYS A 98 3.60 5.76 -12.76
C CYS A 98 3.50 6.79 -11.62
N LEU A 99 4.21 6.59 -10.50
CA LEU A 99 4.27 7.60 -9.43
C LEU A 99 4.92 8.90 -9.90
N ASP A 100 5.92 8.83 -10.78
CA ASP A 100 6.56 10.01 -11.39
C ASP A 100 5.60 10.74 -12.33
N ILE A 101 4.91 10.02 -13.22
CA ILE A 101 3.90 10.57 -14.13
C ILE A 101 2.79 11.27 -13.35
N LEU A 102 2.34 10.69 -12.24
CA LEU A 102 1.31 11.25 -11.38
C LEU A 102 1.83 12.35 -10.43
N SER A 103 3.12 12.70 -10.50
CA SER A 103 3.77 13.65 -9.57
C SER A 103 3.62 13.27 -8.09
N MET A 104 3.41 11.98 -7.81
CA MET A 104 3.20 11.43 -6.47
C MET A 104 4.49 10.88 -5.85
N ARG A 105 5.52 10.60 -6.66
CA ARG A 105 6.80 10.06 -6.19
C ARG A 105 7.41 10.81 -4.99
N PRO A 106 7.37 12.15 -4.90
CA PRO A 106 7.95 12.88 -3.78
C PRO A 106 7.25 12.62 -2.44
N LEU A 107 6.00 12.16 -2.45
CA LEU A 107 5.20 11.88 -1.25
C LEU A 107 5.67 10.63 -0.50
N PHE A 108 6.44 9.76 -1.16
CA PHE A 108 6.82 8.46 -0.62
C PHE A 108 8.34 8.31 -0.52
N ARG A 109 8.78 7.63 0.54
CA ARG A 109 10.12 7.01 0.57
C ARG A 109 10.06 5.70 -0.23
N VAL A 110 11.12 5.36 -0.94
CA VAL A 110 11.22 4.08 -1.66
C VAL A 110 12.42 3.34 -1.11
N ALA A 111 12.19 2.10 -0.71
CA ALA A 111 13.22 1.19 -0.25
C ALA A 111 13.27 -0.04 -1.18
N PRO A 112 14.47 -0.60 -1.44
CA PRO A 112 14.58 -1.84 -2.19
C PRO A 112 13.90 -2.99 -1.44
N LYS A 113 13.57 -4.06 -2.17
CA LYS A 113 13.11 -5.31 -1.55
C LYS A 113 14.26 -5.83 -0.65
N PRO A 114 14.01 -6.19 0.62
CA PRO A 114 15.04 -6.82 1.44
C PRO A 114 15.56 -8.08 0.71
N GLY A 115 16.88 -8.15 0.55
CA GLY A 115 17.56 -9.26 -0.11
C GLY A 115 17.22 -10.58 0.57
N ASN A 116 16.93 -11.58 -0.25
CA ASN A 116 16.63 -12.94 0.17
C ASN A 116 17.91 -13.71 0.51
#